data_AF-A0A8X6WTR1-F1
#
_entry.id   AF-A0A8X6WTR1-F1
#
_cell.length_a   1.000
_cell.length_b   1.000
_cell.length_c   1.000
_cell.angle_alpha   90.00
_cell.angle_beta   90.00
_cell.angle_gamma   90.00
#
_symmetry.space_group_name_H-M   'P 1'
#
loop_
_entity.id
_entity.type
_entity.pdbx_description
1 polymer ?
#
loop_
_entity_poly.entity_id
_entity_poly.type
_entity_poly.pdbx_seq_one_letter_code
_entity_poly.pdbx_strand_id
1 'polypeptide(L)'
;MLIIRHYLDIASIMESLDDHFCFAAFVNVVFSMFGLFWISFSMMSVPKEDYLHYLCPFVGQMFYLAPVGMIIFSASGANKAFSVAKEAVLSLPGKVPQHYKKLKIILRSECKRDIELTLWQTYTIHRSLFISAIGALVTYGILVATLGTVNSN
;
A
#
# COMPACT_ATOMS: atom_id res chain seq x y z
N MET A 1 22.12 22.48 -9.65
CA MET A 1 22.67 21.85 -8.42
C MET A 1 21.60 21.74 -7.34
N LEU A 2 20.81 22.78 -7.09
CA LEU A 2 19.74 22.83 -6.06
C LEU A 2 18.64 21.75 -6.23
N ILE A 3 18.17 21.50 -7.46
CA ILE A 3 17.13 20.49 -7.78
C ILE A 3 17.57 19.06 -7.42
N ILE A 4 18.84 18.73 -7.67
CA ILE A 4 19.39 17.39 -7.40
C ILE A 4 19.55 17.16 -5.90
N ARG A 5 19.90 18.23 -5.16
CA ARG A 5 20.01 18.16 -3.70
C ARG A 5 18.66 17.90 -3.05
N HIS A 6 17.62 18.61 -3.47
CA HIS A 6 16.25 18.35 -3.01
C HIS A 6 15.77 16.93 -3.36
N TYR A 7 16.13 16.39 -4.53
CA TYR A 7 15.80 15.00 -4.87
C TYR A 7 16.48 14.00 -3.94
N LEU A 8 17.77 14.17 -3.64
CA LEU A 8 18.51 13.30 -2.72
C LEU A 8 17.97 13.38 -1.28
N ASP A 9 17.61 14.56 -0.83
CA ASP A 9 16.99 14.74 0.50
C ASP A 9 15.65 13.99 0.57
N ILE A 10 14.78 14.14 -0.44
CA ILE A 10 13.50 13.43 -0.54
C ILE A 10 13.70 11.90 -0.60
N ALA A 11 14.69 11.46 -1.37
CA ALA A 11 15.03 10.03 -1.49
C ALA A 11 15.47 9.44 -0.14
N SER A 12 16.32 10.14 0.62
CA SER A 12 16.76 9.65 1.94
C SER A 12 15.63 9.64 2.98
N ILE A 13 14.73 10.63 2.94
CA ILE A 13 13.54 10.66 3.79
C ILE A 13 12.63 9.47 3.46
N MET A 14 12.43 9.18 2.18
CA MET A 14 11.59 8.08 1.72
C MET A 14 12.16 6.71 2.11
N GLU A 15 13.49 6.55 1.99
CA GLU A 15 14.21 5.35 2.45
C GLU A 15 14.10 5.15 3.96
N SER A 16 14.29 6.21 4.75
CA SER A 16 14.11 6.17 6.21
C SER A 16 12.66 5.88 6.62
N LEU A 17 11.69 6.41 5.87
CA LEU A 17 10.27 6.20 6.13
C LEU A 17 9.88 4.74 5.83
N ASP A 18 10.40 4.17 4.74
CA ASP A 18 10.23 2.75 4.44
C ASP A 18 10.81 1.91 5.59
N ASP A 19 12.08 2.07 5.92
CA ASP A 19 12.76 1.22 6.91
C ASP A 19 12.05 1.16 8.28
N HIS A 20 11.45 2.28 8.72
CA HIS A 20 10.76 2.34 10.01
C HIS A 20 9.27 1.95 9.95
N PHE A 21 8.55 2.34 8.90
CA PHE A 21 7.08 2.21 8.87
C PHE A 21 6.59 1.02 8.04
N CYS A 22 7.45 0.41 7.24
CA CYS A 22 7.14 -0.70 6.34
C CYS A 22 6.60 -1.92 7.10
N PHE A 23 7.16 -2.25 8.27
CA PHE A 23 6.64 -3.30 9.16
C PHE A 23 5.30 -2.94 9.79
N ALA A 24 5.20 -1.74 10.37
CA ALA A 24 4.00 -1.29 11.05
C ALA A 24 2.82 -1.22 10.07
N ALA A 25 3.07 -0.74 8.85
CA ALA A 25 2.10 -0.72 7.76
C ALA A 25 1.67 -2.14 7.37
N PHE A 26 2.61 -3.08 7.23
CA PHE A 26 2.31 -4.49 6.96
C PHE A 26 1.43 -5.11 8.04
N VAL A 27 1.83 -5.00 9.31
CA VAL A 27 1.06 -5.56 10.44
C VAL A 27 -0.33 -4.94 10.51
N ASN A 28 -0.44 -3.62 10.32
CA ASN A 28 -1.73 -2.94 10.37
C ASN A 28 -2.67 -3.38 9.22
N VAL A 29 -2.13 -3.57 8.02
CA VAL A 29 -2.91 -4.09 6.87
C VAL A 29 -3.37 -5.51 7.14
N VAL A 30 -2.49 -6.41 7.60
CA VAL A 30 -2.84 -7.80 7.92
C VAL A 30 -3.91 -7.86 9.01
N PHE A 31 -3.74 -7.10 10.09
CA PHE A 31 -4.69 -7.05 11.20
C PHE A 31 -6.05 -6.52 10.75
N SER A 32 -6.05 -5.48 9.91
CA SER A 32 -7.28 -4.92 9.35
C SER A 32 -7.99 -5.89 8.41
N MET A 33 -7.25 -6.63 7.57
CA MET A 33 -7.82 -7.65 6.69
C MET A 33 -8.43 -8.80 7.51
N PHE A 34 -7.76 -9.22 8.58
CA PHE A 34 -8.30 -10.23 9.50
C PHE A 34 -9.58 -9.73 10.19
N GLY A 35 -9.59 -8.48 10.68
CA GLY A 35 -10.78 -7.84 11.26
C GLY A 35 -11.96 -7.76 10.30
N LEU A 36 -11.72 -7.35 9.05
CA LEU A 36 -12.73 -7.32 7.99
C LEU A 36 -13.31 -8.69 7.70
N PHE A 37 -12.46 -9.72 7.62
CA PHE A 37 -12.90 -11.09 7.40
C PHE A 37 -13.74 -11.60 8.57
N TRP A 38 -13.26 -11.41 9.79
CA TRP A 38 -13.94 -11.87 11.01
C TRP A 38 -15.31 -11.24 11.18
N ILE A 39 -15.43 -9.92 10.99
CA ILE A 39 -16.70 -9.20 11.07
C ILE A 39 -17.68 -9.71 10.01
N SER A 40 -17.21 -9.87 8.77
CA SER A 40 -18.05 -10.35 7.65
C SER A 40 -18.53 -11.79 7.88
N PHE A 41 -17.65 -12.64 8.41
CA PHE A 41 -18.00 -14.01 8.81
C PHE A 41 -19.01 -14.05 9.97
N SER A 42 -18.82 -13.19 10.98
CA SER A 42 -19.73 -13.06 12.10
C SER A 42 -21.13 -12.60 11.66
N MET A 43 -21.23 -11.71 10.67
CA MET A 43 -22.53 -11.30 10.11
C MET A 43 -23.28 -12.45 9.44
N MET A 44 -22.57 -13.38 8.81
CA MET A 44 -23.19 -14.52 8.13
C MET A 44 -23.71 -15.58 9.11
N SER A 45 -23.11 -15.68 10.30
CA SER A 45 -23.38 -16.74 11.27
C SER A 45 -24.48 -16.40 12.29
N VAL A 46 -24.97 -15.16 12.33
CA VAL A 46 -25.93 -14.69 13.36
C VAL A 46 -27.36 -14.60 12.79
N PRO A 47 -28.39 -15.14 13.49
CA PRO A 47 -29.78 -15.01 13.07
C PRO A 47 -30.27 -13.56 13.08
N LYS A 48 -31.05 -13.21 12.05
CA LYS A 48 -31.44 -11.84 11.70
C LYS A 48 -32.62 -11.35 12.54
N GLU A 49 -32.39 -10.79 13.73
CA GLU A 49 -33.53 -10.28 14.52
C GLU A 49 -33.45 -8.80 14.96
N ASP A 50 -32.32 -8.09 14.81
CA ASP A 50 -32.20 -6.72 15.34
C ASP A 50 -31.41 -5.72 14.48
N TYR A 51 -31.84 -4.45 14.47
CA TYR A 51 -31.17 -3.34 13.74
C TYR A 51 -29.76 -3.04 14.28
N LEU A 52 -29.57 -3.11 15.60
CA LEU A 52 -28.27 -2.92 16.26
C LEU A 52 -27.23 -3.95 15.81
N HIS A 53 -27.67 -5.15 15.42
CA HIS A 53 -26.79 -6.22 14.92
C HIS A 53 -26.21 -5.92 13.54
N TYR A 54 -26.82 -5.04 12.75
CA TYR A 54 -26.26 -4.58 11.48
C TYR A 54 -25.36 -3.35 11.63
N LEU A 55 -25.69 -2.47 12.59
CA LEU A 55 -24.97 -1.21 12.77
C LEU A 55 -23.56 -1.42 13.34
N CYS A 56 -23.41 -2.32 14.32
CA CYS A 56 -22.12 -2.65 14.93
C CYS A 56 -21.07 -3.20 13.93
N PRO A 57 -21.36 -4.23 13.12
CA PRO A 57 -20.40 -4.74 12.14
C PRO A 57 -20.15 -3.77 10.98
N PHE A 58 -21.14 -2.94 10.61
CA PHE A 58 -20.94 -1.90 9.60
C PHE A 58 -19.92 -0.85 10.06
N VAL A 59 -20.04 -0.37 11.30
CA VAL A 59 -19.07 0.56 11.90
C VAL A 59 -17.70 -0.11 12.03
N GLY A 60 -17.65 -1.38 12.44
CA GLY A 60 -16.41 -2.15 12.51
C GLY A 60 -15.73 -2.31 11.14
N GLN A 61 -16.49 -2.58 10.08
CA GLN A 61 -15.96 -2.63 8.71
C GLN A 61 -15.36 -1.29 8.30
N MET A 62 -16.05 -0.18 8.54
CA MET A 62 -15.53 1.16 8.22
C MET A 62 -14.24 1.46 8.99
N PHE A 63 -14.16 1.05 10.26
CA PHE A 63 -12.99 1.24 11.11
C PHE A 63 -11.75 0.52 10.58
N TYR A 64 -11.89 -0.72 10.06
CA TYR A 64 -10.76 -1.46 9.50
C TYR A 64 -10.45 -1.10 8.04
N LEU A 65 -11.43 -0.61 7.27
CA LEU A 65 -11.22 -0.23 5.87
C LEU A 65 -10.48 1.12 5.74
N ALA A 66 -10.77 2.07 6.62
CA ALA A 66 -10.16 3.41 6.62
C ALA A 66 -8.62 3.40 6.73
N PRO A 67 -7.97 2.72 7.70
CA PRO A 67 -6.51 2.71 7.83
C PRO A 67 -5.83 2.01 6.65
N VAL A 68 -6.40 0.92 6.14
CA VAL A 68 -5.89 0.23 4.94
C VAL A 68 -5.89 1.17 3.73
N GLY A 69 -7.01 1.88 3.52
CA GLY A 69 -7.10 2.89 2.47
C GLY A 69 -6.07 4.00 2.65
N MET A 70 -5.98 4.59 3.84
CA MET A 70 -5.02 5.67 4.12
C MET A 70 -3.58 5.25 3.82
N ILE A 71 -3.15 4.06 4.26
CA ILE A 71 -1.80 3.56 4.04
C ILE A 71 -1.53 3.34 2.55
N ILE A 72 -2.42 2.62 1.85
CA ILE A 72 -2.21 2.27 0.44
C ILE A 72 -2.27 3.50 -0.46
N PHE A 73 -3.22 4.41 -0.25
CA PHE A 73 -3.34 5.62 -1.06
C PHE A 73 -2.16 6.58 -0.83
N SER A 74 -1.73 6.77 0.42
CA SER A 74 -0.62 7.65 0.75
C SER A 74 0.70 7.13 0.18
N ALA A 75 0.98 5.83 0.38
CA ALA A 75 2.19 5.21 -0.14
C ALA A 75 2.18 5.15 -1.68
N SER A 76 1.04 4.81 -2.31
CA SER A 76 0.93 4.82 -3.78
C SER A 76 1.09 6.23 -4.36
N GLY A 77 0.58 7.26 -3.69
CA GLY A 77 0.74 8.66 -4.07
C GLY A 77 2.20 9.11 -3.99
N ALA A 78 2.87 8.79 -2.88
CA ALA A 78 4.29 9.08 -2.68
C ALA A 78 5.17 8.36 -3.72
N ASN A 79 4.93 7.08 -3.99
CA ASN A 79 5.63 6.31 -5.02
C ASN A 79 5.47 6.93 -6.42
N LYS A 80 4.25 7.35 -6.78
CA LYS A 80 4.00 8.01 -8.06
C LYS A 80 4.69 9.37 -8.16
N ALA A 81 4.63 10.18 -7.10
CA ALA A 81 5.30 11.48 -7.07
C ALA A 81 6.82 11.33 -7.17
N PHE A 82 7.39 10.35 -6.49
CA PHE A 82 8.82 10.04 -6.57
C PHE A 82 9.22 9.55 -7.96
N SER A 83 8.43 8.66 -8.59
CA SER A 83 8.66 8.23 -9.98
C SER A 83 8.66 9.41 -10.97
N VAL A 84 7.73 10.36 -10.83
CA VAL A 84 7.69 11.56 -11.68
C VAL A 84 8.90 12.46 -11.44
N ALA A 85 9.30 12.64 -10.17
CA ALA A 85 10.50 13.40 -9.82
C ALA A 85 11.77 12.74 -10.37
N LYS A 86 11.84 11.40 -10.31
CA LYS A 86 12.90 10.56 -10.86
C LYS A 86 13.02 10.75 -12.38
N GLU A 87 11.90 10.64 -13.11
CA GLU A 87 11.86 10.89 -14.56
C GLU A 87 12.27 12.32 -14.93
N ALA A 88 11.80 13.32 -14.18
CA ALA A 88 12.19 14.71 -14.38
C ALA A 88 13.72 14.89 -14.22
N VAL A 89 14.30 14.34 -13.16
CA VAL A 89 15.75 14.36 -12.92
C VAL A 89 16.54 13.58 -13.97
N LEU A 90 16.02 12.45 -14.46
CA LEU A 90 16.64 11.65 -15.53
C LEU A 90 16.55 12.28 -16.93
N SER A 91 15.61 13.20 -17.15
CA SER A 91 15.47 13.96 -18.40
C SER A 91 16.39 15.19 -18.47
N LEU A 92 16.80 15.73 -17.31
CA LEU A 92 17.76 16.83 -17.20
C LEU A 92 19.14 16.61 -17.87
N PRO A 93 19.78 15.41 -17.87
CA PRO A 93 21.13 15.19 -18.37
C PRO A 93 21.31 15.44 -19.87
N GLY A 94 20.21 15.54 -20.65
CA GLY A 94 20.26 15.99 -22.05
C GLY A 94 20.50 17.49 -22.21
N LYS A 95 20.23 18.30 -21.17
CA LYS A 95 20.40 19.76 -21.13
C LYS A 95 21.59 20.23 -20.29
N VAL A 96 22.30 19.33 -19.61
CA VAL A 96 23.42 19.69 -18.73
C VAL A 96 24.73 19.72 -19.52
N PRO A 97 25.50 20.83 -19.50
CA PRO A 97 26.77 20.92 -20.22
C PRO A 97 27.76 19.82 -19.79
N GLN A 98 28.58 19.34 -20.74
CA GLN A 98 29.55 18.26 -20.57
C GLN A 98 30.51 18.42 -19.37
N HIS A 99 30.64 19.65 -18.83
CA HIS A 99 31.47 19.97 -17.68
C HIS A 99 31.03 19.26 -16.38
N TYR A 100 29.81 18.75 -16.32
CA TYR A 100 29.26 18.04 -15.15
C TYR A 100 29.23 16.50 -15.32
N LYS A 101 30.24 15.90 -15.99
CA LYS A 101 30.36 14.44 -16.14
C LYS A 101 30.26 13.67 -14.81
N LYS A 102 30.89 14.17 -13.73
CA LYS A 102 30.77 13.56 -12.38
C LYS A 102 29.33 13.57 -11.87
N LEU A 103 28.60 14.67 -12.08
CA LEU A 103 27.21 14.81 -11.67
C LEU A 103 26.31 13.84 -12.45
N LYS A 104 26.56 13.66 -13.75
CA LYS A 104 25.85 12.69 -14.59
C LYS A 104 26.05 11.25 -14.11
N ILE A 105 27.24 10.91 -13.61
CA ILE A 105 27.54 9.58 -13.05
C ILE A 105 26.80 9.37 -11.73
N ILE A 106 26.85 10.34 -10.80
CA ILE A 106 26.15 10.28 -9.50
C ILE A 106 24.63 10.20 -9.70
N LEU A 107 24.09 11.01 -10.62
CA LEU A 107 22.68 10.95 -10.98
C LEU A 107 22.31 9.56 -11.50
N ARG A 108 23.15 8.97 -12.36
CA ARG A 108 22.87 7.66 -12.95
C ARG A 108 23.05 6.50 -11.95
N SER A 109 23.86 6.66 -10.91
CA SER A 109 24.03 5.64 -9.86
C SER A 109 22.91 5.71 -8.82
N GLU A 110 22.62 6.91 -8.30
CA GLU A 110 21.59 7.09 -7.26
C GLU A 110 20.17 6.97 -7.83
N CYS A 111 19.94 7.47 -9.04
CA CYS A 111 18.65 7.34 -9.71
C CYS A 111 18.44 5.94 -10.33
N LYS A 112 19.47 5.08 -10.36
CA LYS A 112 19.31 3.65 -10.68
C LYS A 112 18.75 2.85 -9.51
N ARG A 113 18.87 3.33 -8.27
CA ARG A 113 18.22 2.70 -7.13
C ARG A 113 16.72 3.00 -7.23
N ASP A 114 15.92 1.95 -7.34
CA ASP A 114 14.48 2.05 -7.23
C ASP A 114 14.15 2.19 -5.74
N ILE A 115 14.06 3.44 -5.30
CA ILE A 115 13.57 3.78 -3.96
C ILE A 115 12.06 3.88 -4.09
N GLU A 116 11.38 2.80 -3.70
CA GLU A 116 9.93 2.72 -3.66
C GLU A 116 9.51 2.36 -2.24
N LEU A 117 8.42 2.96 -1.74
CA LEU A 117 7.82 2.52 -0.49
C LEU A 117 7.21 1.14 -0.71
N THR A 118 7.67 0.18 0.06
CA THR A 118 7.25 -1.22 0.02
C THR A 118 6.42 -1.54 1.25
N LEU A 119 5.56 -2.56 1.14
CA LEU A 119 5.01 -3.24 2.29
C LEU A 119 5.99 -4.38 2.63
N TRP A 120 6.64 -4.25 3.78
CA TRP A 120 7.70 -5.12 4.30
C TRP A 120 8.65 -5.70 3.22
N GLN A 121 9.34 -4.88 2.40
CA GLN A 121 10.32 -5.33 1.37
C GLN A 121 9.83 -6.41 0.37
N THR A 122 8.56 -6.83 0.42
CA THR A 122 8.04 -8.01 -0.29
C THR A 122 7.09 -7.59 -1.40
N TYR A 123 6.41 -6.44 -1.24
CA TYR A 123 5.48 -5.90 -2.23
C TYR A 123 5.61 -4.39 -2.38
N THR A 124 5.85 -3.92 -3.59
CA THR A 124 5.71 -2.51 -3.93
C THR A 124 4.24 -2.09 -3.76
N ILE A 125 3.99 -1.01 -3.02
CA ILE A 125 2.62 -0.61 -2.68
C ILE A 125 1.95 0.01 -3.93
N HIS A 126 1.28 -0.85 -4.69
CA HIS A 126 0.43 -0.46 -5.81
C HIS A 126 -1.04 -0.59 -5.43
N ARG A 127 -1.90 0.19 -6.10
CA ARG A 127 -3.37 0.13 -5.94
C ARG A 127 -3.94 -1.27 -6.22
N SER A 128 -3.23 -2.10 -6.98
CA SER A 128 -3.57 -3.49 -7.26
C SER A 128 -3.58 -4.38 -6.01
N LEU A 129 -2.76 -4.07 -5.00
CA LEU A 129 -2.71 -4.85 -3.76
C LEU A 129 -4.04 -4.77 -2.99
N PHE A 130 -4.64 -3.58 -2.96
CA PHE A 130 -5.97 -3.37 -2.37
C PHE A 130 -7.05 -4.16 -3.12
N ILE A 131 -6.98 -4.18 -4.45
CA ILE A 131 -7.93 -4.91 -5.30
C ILE A 131 -7.78 -6.43 -5.09
N SER A 132 -6.54 -6.92 -4.99
CA SER A 132 -6.26 -8.33 -4.70
C SER A 132 -6.73 -8.74 -3.30
N ALA A 133 -6.52 -7.88 -2.30
CA ALA A 133 -7.01 -8.06 -0.94
C ALA A 133 -8.54 -8.20 -0.89
N ILE A 134 -9.27 -7.34 -1.60
CA ILE A 134 -10.74 -7.44 -1.72
C ILE A 134 -11.12 -8.73 -2.45
N GLY A 135 -10.44 -9.06 -3.54
CA GLY A 135 -10.69 -10.29 -4.30
C GLY A 135 -10.54 -11.54 -3.43
N ALA A 136 -9.48 -11.63 -2.63
CA ALA A 136 -9.27 -12.73 -1.70
C ALA A 136 -10.40 -12.80 -0.65
N LEU A 137 -10.81 -11.66 -0.08
CA LEU A 137 -11.91 -11.61 0.88
C LEU A 137 -13.21 -12.20 0.29
N VAL A 138 -13.53 -11.83 -0.96
CA VAL A 138 -14.70 -12.34 -1.69
C VAL A 138 -14.57 -13.84 -1.96
N THR A 139 -13.42 -14.31 -2.44
CA THR A 139 -13.20 -15.73 -2.73
C THR A 139 -13.33 -16.59 -1.48
N TYR A 140 -12.72 -16.18 -0.36
CA TYR A 140 -12.84 -16.90 0.91
C TYR A 140 -14.26 -16.85 1.46
N GLY A 141 -14.97 -15.72 1.34
CA GLY A 141 -16.38 -15.62 1.71
C GLY A 141 -17.28 -16.60 0.94
N ILE A 142 -17.07 -16.72 -0.38
CA ILE A 142 -17.78 -17.69 -1.22
C ILE A 142 -17.46 -19.13 -0.79
N LEU A 143 -16.18 -19.44 -0.52
CA LEU A 143 -15.74 -20.78 -0.12
C LEU A 143 -16.41 -21.23 1.20
N VAL A 144 -16.49 -20.31 2.16
CA VAL A 144 -17.14 -20.56 3.46
C VAL A 144 -18.66 -20.75 3.27
N ALA A 145 -19.29 -19.91 2.44
CA ALA A 145 -20.71 -20.02 2.13
C ALA A 145 -21.06 -21.37 1.49
N THR A 146 -20.25 -21.84 0.54
CA THR A 146 -20.48 -23.10 -0.16
C THR A 146 -20.22 -24.31 0.75
N LEU A 147 -19.15 -24.31 1.55
CA LEU A 147 -18.84 -25.41 2.48
C LEU A 147 -19.86 -25.53 3.62
N GLY A 148 -20.36 -24.40 4.15
CA GLY A 148 -21.41 -24.41 5.18
C GLY A 148 -22.72 -25.04 4.70
N THR A 149 -23.03 -24.91 3.41
CA THR A 149 -24.21 -25.52 2.79
C THR A 149 -24.07 -27.05 2.63
N VAL A 150 -22.85 -27.55 2.42
CA VAL A 150 -22.58 -28.99 2.22
C VAL A 150 -22.61 -29.78 3.53
N ASN A 151 -22.22 -29.17 4.65
CA ASN A 151 -22.22 -29.80 5.98
C ASN A 151 -23.58 -29.77 6.70
N SER A 152 -24.61 -29.13 6.11
CA SER A 152 -25.96 -29.02 6.67
C SER A 152 -26.93 -30.02 6.01
N ASN A 153 -26.45 -31.20 5.63
CA ASN A 153 -27.22 -32.34 5.13
C ASN A 153 -26.93 -33.59 5.94
#